data_AF-A0AAD1M013-F1
#
_entry.id   AF-A0AAD1M013-F1
#
_cell.length_a   1.000
_cell.length_b   1.000
_cell.length_c   1.000
_cell.angle_alpha   90.00
_cell.angle_beta   90.00
_cell.angle_gamma   90.00
#
_symmetry.space_group_name_H-M   'P 1'
#
loop_
_entity.id
_entity.type
_entity.pdbx_description
1 polymer ?
#
loop_
_entity_poly.entity_id
_entity_poly.type
_entity_poly.pdbx_seq_one_letter_code
_entity_poly.pdbx_strand_id
1 'polypeptide(L)'
;MTGREDVVDLLRFCLEHGYQLRVIEQMPLDAGHQWRRGAALSADDVLAALRPYFRLRPDPAPRGSAPAELWLVEDADGRAGKVGVIASVSHAFCSACDRTRLTADGQIRSCLFATEETDLRTLLRVGADDDAIEAAWRAAMWGKPAGHGINDPGFIQPDRPMSAIGG
;
A
#
# COMPACT_ATOMS: atom_id res chain seq x y z
N MET A 1 -15.26 12.12 -14.19
CA MET A 1 -15.54 11.24 -13.04
C MET A 1 -14.42 11.39 -12.04
N THR A 2 -14.74 11.67 -10.77
CA THR A 2 -13.75 11.97 -9.73
C THR A 2 -13.55 10.82 -8.74
N GLY A 3 -14.14 9.63 -8.97
CA GLY A 3 -14.04 8.45 -8.09
C GLY A 3 -14.82 8.54 -6.76
N ARG A 4 -15.34 9.73 -6.41
CA ARG A 4 -16.01 9.99 -5.11
C ARG A 4 -17.40 9.37 -5.01
N GLU A 5 -18.14 9.31 -6.10
CA GLU A 5 -19.46 8.65 -6.14
C GLU A 5 -19.26 7.13 -6.19
N ASP A 6 -18.32 6.66 -7.00
CA ASP A 6 -17.98 5.24 -7.15
C ASP A 6 -17.63 4.58 -5.80
N VAL A 7 -16.91 5.27 -4.92
CA VAL A 7 -16.56 4.72 -3.59
C VAL A 7 -17.76 4.55 -2.67
N VAL A 8 -18.78 5.42 -2.79
CA VAL A 8 -20.02 5.30 -2.02
C VAL A 8 -20.80 4.08 -2.49
N ASP A 9 -20.97 3.92 -3.79
CA ASP A 9 -21.73 2.81 -4.38
C ASP A 9 -21.04 1.46 -4.14
N LEU A 10 -19.71 1.42 -4.26
CA LEU A 10 -18.92 0.23 -3.92
C LEU A 10 -19.05 -0.14 -2.44
N LEU A 11 -19.10 0.84 -1.54
CA LEU A 11 -19.26 0.55 -0.12
C LEU A 11 -20.65 0.00 0.19
N ARG A 12 -21.73 0.54 -0.41
CA ARG A 12 -23.07 -0.04 -0.29
C ARG A 12 -23.09 -1.49 -0.76
N PHE A 13 -22.56 -1.74 -1.95
CA PHE A 13 -22.46 -3.08 -2.52
C PHE A 13 -21.71 -4.03 -1.58
N CYS A 14 -20.59 -3.58 -1.00
CA CYS A 14 -19.82 -4.39 -0.06
C CYS A 14 -20.61 -4.70 1.23
N LEU A 15 -21.31 -3.72 1.81
CA LEU A 15 -22.16 -3.94 2.99
C LEU A 15 -23.30 -4.93 2.72
N GLU A 16 -23.93 -4.84 1.55
CA GLU A 16 -24.98 -5.76 1.11
C GLU A 16 -24.53 -7.22 1.03
N HIS A 17 -23.27 -7.44 0.67
CA HIS A 17 -22.71 -8.77 0.43
C HIS A 17 -21.77 -9.25 1.55
N GLY A 18 -21.62 -8.47 2.63
CA GLY A 18 -20.71 -8.80 3.73
C GLY A 18 -19.22 -8.74 3.35
N TYR A 19 -18.87 -7.98 2.30
CA TYR A 19 -17.49 -7.73 1.90
C TYR A 19 -16.87 -6.56 2.66
N GLN A 20 -15.54 -6.59 2.77
CA GLN A 20 -14.77 -5.47 3.30
C GLN A 20 -14.11 -4.71 2.15
N LEU A 21 -14.62 -3.52 1.84
CA LEU A 21 -14.01 -2.64 0.86
C LEU A 21 -12.65 -2.13 1.37
N ARG A 22 -11.64 -2.13 0.48
CA ARG A 22 -10.37 -1.43 0.70
C ARG A 22 -10.10 -0.45 -0.43
N VAL A 23 -10.02 0.82 -0.07
CA VAL A 23 -9.71 1.91 -1.00
C VAL A 23 -8.23 2.22 -0.90
N ILE A 24 -7.54 2.28 -2.03
CA ILE A 24 -6.09 2.49 -2.08
C ILE A 24 -5.83 3.78 -2.85
N GLU A 25 -5.06 4.69 -2.26
CA GLU A 25 -4.62 5.88 -2.98
C GLU A 25 -3.70 5.49 -4.15
N GLN A 26 -3.92 6.12 -5.29
CA GLN A 26 -3.10 5.84 -6.47
C GLN A 26 -1.64 6.25 -6.22
N MET A 27 -0.71 5.34 -6.47
CA MET A 27 0.73 5.55 -6.39
C MET A 27 1.38 5.67 -7.78
N PRO A 28 2.52 6.39 -7.91
CA PRO A 28 3.32 6.46 -9.13
C PRO A 28 4.15 5.18 -9.31
N LEU A 29 3.48 4.07 -9.61
CA LEU A 29 4.10 2.77 -9.91
C LEU A 29 3.59 2.19 -11.24
N ASP A 30 2.93 3.05 -12.03
CA ASP A 30 2.41 2.73 -13.33
C ASP A 30 3.51 2.80 -14.39
N ALA A 31 3.48 1.89 -15.35
CA ALA A 31 4.45 1.85 -16.45
C ALA A 31 4.42 3.14 -17.31
N GLY A 32 3.28 3.82 -17.34
CA GLY A 32 3.06 5.02 -18.16
C GLY A 32 3.52 6.33 -17.52
N HIS A 33 3.96 6.33 -16.26
CA HIS A 33 4.32 7.54 -15.51
C HIS A 33 3.25 8.65 -15.60
N GLN A 34 1.97 8.26 -15.67
CA GLN A 34 0.84 9.17 -15.84
C GLN A 34 0.32 9.70 -14.51
N TRP A 35 0.84 9.19 -13.39
CA TRP A 35 0.49 9.67 -12.07
C TRP A 35 0.79 11.18 -11.93
N ARG A 36 -0.20 11.93 -11.46
CA ARG A 36 -0.07 13.36 -11.18
C ARG A 36 -0.41 13.65 -9.73
N ARG A 37 0.51 14.33 -9.05
CA ARG A 37 0.30 14.80 -7.68
C ARG A 37 -0.99 15.63 -7.60
N GLY A 38 -1.88 15.29 -6.66
CA GLY A 38 -3.14 15.99 -6.42
C GLY A 38 -4.28 15.64 -7.38
N ALA A 39 -4.07 14.75 -8.37
CA ALA A 39 -5.15 14.28 -9.24
C ALA A 39 -5.93 13.09 -8.64
N ALA A 40 -5.26 12.30 -7.79
CA ALA A 40 -5.87 11.17 -7.09
C ALA A 40 -6.63 11.60 -5.83
N LEU A 41 -7.64 10.81 -5.44
CA LEU A 41 -8.32 11.01 -4.17
C LEU A 41 -7.40 10.69 -3.00
N SER A 42 -7.37 11.59 -2.02
CA SER A 42 -6.76 11.34 -0.72
C SER A 42 -7.66 10.49 0.18
N ALA A 43 -7.11 9.96 1.25
CA ALA A 43 -7.83 9.29 2.32
C ALA A 43 -8.90 10.20 2.93
N ASP A 44 -8.56 11.48 3.13
CA ASP A 44 -9.50 12.50 3.61
C ASP A 44 -10.64 12.74 2.61
N ASP A 45 -10.35 12.78 1.30
CA ASP A 45 -11.38 12.88 0.26
C ASP A 45 -12.33 11.68 0.30
N VAL A 46 -11.79 10.48 0.46
CA VAL A 46 -12.58 9.23 0.54
C VAL A 46 -13.48 9.27 1.77
N LEU A 47 -12.92 9.57 2.95
CA LEU A 47 -13.72 9.65 4.18
C LEU A 47 -14.77 10.77 4.09
N ALA A 48 -14.43 11.92 3.52
CA ALA A 48 -15.38 13.02 3.31
C ALA A 48 -16.52 12.64 2.36
N ALA A 49 -16.24 11.88 1.30
CA ALA A 49 -17.27 11.40 0.37
C ALA A 49 -18.23 10.38 1.02
N LEU A 50 -17.75 9.58 1.97
CA LEU A 50 -18.53 8.55 2.64
C LEU A 50 -19.40 9.08 3.80
N ARG A 51 -18.91 10.07 4.56
CA ARG A 51 -19.60 10.61 5.76
C ARG A 51 -21.06 11.04 5.58
N PRO A 52 -21.50 11.60 4.42
CA PRO A 52 -22.90 11.97 4.22
C PRO A 52 -23.86 10.76 4.20
N TYR A 53 -23.34 9.57 3.86
CA TYR A 53 -24.16 8.37 3.64
C TYR A 53 -23.98 7.31 4.72
N PHE A 54 -22.86 7.36 5.45
CA PHE A 54 -22.50 6.34 6.43
C PHE A 54 -22.00 6.97 7.73
N ARG A 55 -22.35 6.34 8.85
CA ARG A 55 -21.73 6.63 10.14
C ARG A 55 -20.37 5.94 10.21
N LEU A 56 -19.31 6.74 10.15
CA LEU A 56 -17.92 6.26 10.23
C LEU A 56 -17.35 6.47 11.63
N ARG A 57 -16.70 5.43 12.17
CA ARG A 57 -15.89 5.52 13.40
C ARG A 57 -14.56 4.81 13.19
N PRO A 58 -13.42 5.33 13.69
CA PRO A 58 -12.18 4.58 13.68
C PRO A 58 -12.36 3.21 14.34
N ASP A 59 -11.78 2.16 13.76
CA ASP A 59 -11.71 0.85 14.41
C ASP A 59 -10.80 0.96 15.64
N PRO A 60 -11.24 0.53 16.83
CA PRO A 60 -10.42 0.61 18.04
C PRO A 60 -9.23 -0.37 18.02
N ALA A 61 -9.22 -1.35 17.12
CA ALA A 61 -8.11 -2.29 17.02
C ALA A 61 -6.83 -1.58 16.55
N PRO A 62 -5.66 -1.90 17.14
CA PRO A 62 -4.41 -1.32 16.70
C PRO A 62 -4.12 -1.73 15.25
N ARG A 63 -3.75 -0.75 14.42
CA ARG A 63 -3.42 -0.98 13.01
C ARG A 63 -2.18 -1.87 12.82
N GLY A 64 -1.20 -1.78 13.72
CA GLY A 64 0.08 -2.48 13.60
C GLY A 64 0.79 -2.12 12.28
N SER A 65 1.31 -3.13 11.57
CA SER A 65 1.93 -2.98 10.25
C SER A 65 0.93 -3.02 9.08
N ALA A 66 -0.38 -3.16 9.36
CA ALA A 66 -1.39 -3.20 8.32
C ALA A 66 -1.42 -1.86 7.56
N PRO A 67 -1.39 -1.89 6.21
CA PRO A 67 -1.39 -0.66 5.43
C PRO A 67 -2.72 0.11 5.53
N ALA A 68 -3.83 -0.61 5.70
CA ALA A 68 -5.16 -0.02 5.78
C ALA A 68 -5.46 0.46 7.21
N GLU A 69 -5.88 1.72 7.33
CA GLU A 69 -6.60 2.18 8.51
C GLU A 69 -8.06 1.75 8.39
N LEU A 70 -8.58 1.08 9.42
CA LEU A 70 -9.92 0.52 9.41
C LEU A 70 -10.91 1.47 10.06
N TRP A 71 -12.09 1.55 9.46
CA TRP A 71 -13.23 2.32 9.95
C TRP A 71 -14.42 1.39 10.07
N LEU A 72 -15.09 1.42 11.22
CA LEU A 72 -16.41 0.85 11.41
C LEU A 72 -17.43 1.70 10.64
N VAL A 73 -18.31 1.05 9.90
CA VAL A 73 -19.30 1.67 9.02
C VAL A 73 -20.68 1.14 9.40
N GLU A 74 -21.66 2.05 9.43
CA GLU A 74 -23.08 1.72 9.55
C GLU A 74 -23.87 2.62 8.59
N ASP A 75 -24.80 2.07 7.83
CA ASP A 75 -25.70 2.84 6.95
C ASP A 75 -27.05 3.13 7.62
N ALA A 76 -27.93 3.86 6.91
CA ALA A 76 -29.24 4.26 7.43
C ALA A 76 -30.22 3.08 7.61
N ASP A 77 -29.98 1.94 6.95
CA ASP A 77 -30.79 0.73 7.05
C ASP A 77 -30.28 -0.23 8.14
N GLY A 78 -29.25 0.18 8.88
CA GLY A 78 -28.65 -0.60 9.97
C GLY A 78 -27.65 -1.66 9.50
N ARG A 79 -27.26 -1.66 8.22
CA ARG A 79 -26.19 -2.54 7.72
C ARG A 79 -24.86 -2.03 8.25
N ALA A 80 -24.10 -2.93 8.86
CA ALA A 80 -22.83 -2.59 9.49
C ALA A 80 -21.68 -3.44 8.96
N GLY A 81 -20.49 -2.86 8.91
CA GLY A 81 -19.29 -3.52 8.40
C GLY A 81 -18.04 -2.69 8.65
N LYS A 82 -17.00 -2.95 7.85
CA LYS A 82 -15.73 -2.21 7.90
C LYS A 82 -15.33 -1.74 6.52
N VAL A 83 -14.70 -0.57 6.45
CA VAL A 83 -13.97 -0.10 5.27
C VAL A 83 -12.51 0.15 5.66
N GLY A 84 -11.59 -0.24 4.79
CA GLY A 84 -10.17 0.08 4.94
C GLY A 84 -9.74 1.17 3.97
N VAL A 85 -8.99 2.15 4.46
CA VAL A 85 -8.37 3.19 3.62
C VAL A 85 -6.86 3.04 3.68
N ILE A 86 -6.22 2.82 2.53
CA ILE A 86 -4.76 2.70 2.38
C ILE A 86 -4.25 4.04 1.85
N ALA A 87 -3.83 4.89 2.78
CA ALA A 87 -3.32 6.23 2.52
C ALA A 87 -1.84 6.22 2.10
N SER A 88 -1.53 5.61 0.95
CA SER A 88 -0.14 5.42 0.49
C SER A 88 0.61 6.70 0.14
N VAL A 89 -0.07 7.85 0.02
CA VAL A 89 0.53 9.14 -0.33
C VAL A 89 0.22 10.20 0.73
N SER A 90 -1.04 10.36 1.12
CA SER A 90 -1.45 11.44 2.05
C SER A 90 -1.03 11.18 3.49
N HIS A 91 -1.09 9.93 3.96
CA HIS A 91 -0.70 9.52 5.31
C HIS A 91 0.19 8.27 5.27
N ALA A 92 1.42 8.45 4.79
CA ALA A 92 2.39 7.38 4.61
C ALA A 92 2.61 6.56 5.90
N PHE A 93 2.74 5.25 5.75
CA PHE A 93 2.84 4.29 6.86
C PHE A 93 4.16 3.52 6.88
N CYS A 94 5.22 4.09 6.30
CA CYS A 94 6.52 3.44 6.18
C CYS A 94 7.15 3.10 7.53
N SER A 95 6.94 3.94 8.56
CA SER A 95 7.47 3.75 9.92
C SER A 95 6.98 2.46 10.59
N ALA A 96 5.84 1.92 10.16
CA ALA A 96 5.28 0.67 10.66
C ALA A 96 5.44 -0.50 9.65
N CYS A 97 6.14 -0.28 8.53
CA CYS A 97 6.24 -1.26 7.45
C CYS A 97 7.28 -2.35 7.77
N ASP A 98 6.81 -3.57 8.00
CA ASP A 98 7.60 -4.79 8.23
C ASP A 98 7.81 -5.62 6.96
N ARG A 99 7.28 -5.18 5.82
CA ARG A 99 7.32 -5.94 4.58
C ARG A 99 8.73 -6.06 4.02
N THR A 100 9.06 -7.28 3.60
CA THR A 100 10.15 -7.63 2.69
C THR A 100 9.55 -8.23 1.41
N ARG A 101 10.24 -8.14 0.28
CA ARG A 101 9.75 -8.66 -1.00
C ARG A 101 10.83 -9.47 -1.70
N LEU A 102 10.44 -10.64 -2.20
CA LEU A 102 11.20 -11.42 -3.17
C LEU A 102 10.54 -11.22 -4.53
N THR A 103 11.28 -10.72 -5.51
CA THR A 103 10.79 -10.52 -6.87
C THR A 103 10.74 -11.86 -7.63
N ALA A 104 9.99 -11.91 -8.74
CA ALA A 104 9.86 -13.12 -9.55
C ALA A 104 11.19 -13.58 -10.20
N ASP A 105 12.12 -12.65 -10.45
CA ASP A 105 13.48 -12.91 -10.91
C ASP A 105 14.46 -13.25 -9.76
N GLY A 106 13.97 -13.30 -8.52
CA GLY A 106 14.69 -13.79 -7.34
C GLY A 106 15.59 -12.75 -6.68
N GLN A 107 15.18 -11.48 -6.70
CA GLN A 107 15.85 -10.38 -6.03
C GLN A 107 15.14 -10.03 -4.72
N ILE A 108 15.90 -9.67 -3.68
CA ILE A 108 15.34 -9.07 -2.46
C ILE A 108 15.18 -7.58 -2.70
N ARG A 109 13.96 -7.09 -2.45
CA ARG A 109 13.56 -5.69 -2.59
C ARG A 109 13.02 -5.19 -1.26
N SER A 110 13.71 -4.24 -0.64
CA SER A 110 13.42 -3.77 0.73
C SER A 110 12.22 -2.79 0.81
N CYS A 111 11.89 -2.13 -0.30
CA CYS A 111 10.79 -1.19 -0.41
C CYS A 111 10.13 -1.29 -1.80
N LEU A 112 8.83 -1.02 -1.88
CA LEU A 112 8.12 -0.94 -3.17
C LEU A 112 8.79 0.06 -4.13
N PHE A 113 9.35 1.13 -3.56
CA PHE A 113 10.03 2.21 -4.26
C PHE A 113 11.57 2.11 -4.27
N ALA A 114 12.15 0.94 -3.97
CA ALA A 114 13.60 0.79 -4.01
C ALA A 114 14.15 0.95 -5.44
N THR A 115 15.28 1.62 -5.61
CA THR A 115 15.98 1.70 -6.92
C THR A 115 17.02 0.59 -7.07
N GLU A 116 17.34 -0.09 -5.98
CA GLU A 116 18.33 -1.15 -5.89
C GLU A 116 17.72 -2.42 -5.28
N GLU A 117 18.29 -3.57 -5.62
CA GLU A 117 17.84 -4.89 -5.18
C GLU A 117 19.05 -5.80 -4.92
N THR A 118 18.86 -6.87 -4.15
CA THR A 118 19.93 -7.82 -3.80
C THR A 118 19.69 -9.19 -4.46
N ASP A 119 20.67 -9.68 -5.21
CA ASP A 119 20.57 -10.93 -5.98
C ASP A 119 20.68 -12.18 -5.10
N LEU A 120 19.54 -12.59 -4.54
CA LEU A 120 19.44 -13.81 -3.75
C LEU A 120 19.48 -15.07 -4.62
N ARG A 121 18.95 -15.00 -5.85
CA ARG A 121 18.91 -16.13 -6.77
C ARG A 121 20.30 -16.63 -7.10
N THR A 122 21.25 -15.73 -7.38
CA THR A 122 22.63 -16.13 -7.66
C THR A 122 23.27 -16.76 -6.44
N LEU A 123 23.11 -16.17 -5.25
CA LEU A 123 23.61 -16.74 -3.98
C LEU A 123 23.14 -18.19 -3.77
N LEU A 124 21.84 -18.44 -3.95
CA LEU A 124 21.27 -19.79 -3.84
C LEU A 124 21.85 -20.75 -4.89
N ARG A 125 22.03 -20.30 -6.13
CA ARG A 125 22.49 -21.14 -7.24
C ARG A 125 23.96 -21.52 -7.16
N VAL A 126 24.79 -20.70 -6.51
CA VAL A 126 26.20 -21.04 -6.26
C VAL A 126 26.40 -21.87 -5.00
N GLY A 127 25.32 -22.24 -4.31
CA GLY A 127 25.36 -23.08 -3.12
C GLY A 127 25.83 -22.35 -1.87
N ALA A 128 25.48 -21.06 -1.72
CA ALA A 128 25.71 -20.33 -0.46
C ALA A 128 25.00 -21.03 0.71
N ASP A 129 25.60 -20.95 1.90
CA ASP A 129 25.00 -21.45 3.13
C ASP A 129 23.93 -20.50 3.70
N ASP A 130 23.20 -20.98 4.70
CA ASP A 130 22.11 -20.22 5.33
C ASP A 130 22.60 -18.92 5.96
N ASP A 131 23.81 -18.91 6.53
CA ASP A 131 24.41 -17.72 7.14
C ASP A 131 24.66 -16.62 6.10
N ALA A 132 25.18 -16.97 4.92
CA ALA A 132 25.38 -16.03 3.82
C ALA A 132 24.05 -15.50 3.26
N ILE A 133 23.04 -16.36 3.15
CA ILE A 133 21.68 -15.98 2.72
C ILE A 133 21.06 -15.00 3.72
N GLU A 134 21.14 -15.32 5.02
CA GLU A 134 20.64 -14.48 6.09
C GLU A 134 21.34 -13.11 6.10
N ALA A 135 22.67 -13.10 5.98
CA ALA A 135 23.46 -11.87 5.96
C ALA A 135 23.06 -10.96 4.79
N ALA A 136 22.88 -11.52 3.59
CA ALA A 136 22.44 -10.77 2.41
C ALA A 136 21.03 -10.18 2.62
N TRP A 137 20.11 -10.97 3.17
CA TRP A 137 18.75 -10.51 3.46
C TRP A 137 18.74 -9.39 4.51
N ARG A 138 19.49 -9.57 5.60
CA ARG A 138 19.60 -8.59 6.67
C ARG A 138 20.21 -7.28 6.15
N ALA A 139 21.26 -7.35 5.35
CA ALA A 139 21.88 -6.17 4.73
C ALA A 139 20.90 -5.40 3.84
N ALA A 140 20.15 -6.11 2.98
CA ALA A 140 19.12 -5.50 2.14
C ALA A 140 18.05 -4.78 2.95
N MET A 141 17.61 -5.39 4.06
CA MET A 141 16.60 -4.79 4.95
C MET A 141 17.16 -3.66 5.82
N TRP A 142 18.44 -3.69 6.18
CA TRP A 142 19.09 -2.61 6.92
C TRP A 142 19.21 -1.32 6.10
N GLY A 143 19.34 -1.45 4.77
CA GLY A 143 19.29 -0.34 3.84
C GLY A 143 17.88 0.19 3.55
N LYS A 144 16.82 -0.37 4.15
CA LYS A 144 15.44 0.07 3.91
C LYS A 144 15.28 1.53 4.35
N PRO A 145 14.80 2.43 3.47
CA PRO A 145 14.61 3.82 3.84
C PRO A 145 13.48 3.98 4.86
N ALA A 146 13.58 4.99 5.71
CA ALA A 146 12.54 5.31 6.70
C ALA A 146 11.19 5.69 6.07
N GLY A 147 11.21 6.18 4.83
CA GLY A 147 10.04 6.55 4.04
C GLY A 147 10.29 6.41 2.55
N HIS A 148 9.24 6.15 1.77
CA HIS A 148 9.34 6.06 0.30
C HIS A 148 9.54 7.41 -0.39
N GLY A 149 9.39 8.53 0.33
CA GLY A 149 9.72 9.87 -0.17
C GLY A 149 8.86 10.40 -1.32
N ILE A 150 7.68 9.84 -1.60
CA ILE A 150 6.80 10.27 -2.73
C ILE A 150 6.47 11.77 -2.66
N ASN A 151 6.45 12.35 -1.46
CA ASN A 151 6.16 13.75 -1.24
C ASN A 151 7.41 14.65 -1.24
N ASP A 152 8.60 14.07 -1.36
CA ASP A 152 9.84 14.82 -1.40
C ASP A 152 10.11 15.35 -2.83
N PRO A 153 10.64 16.58 -2.98
CA PRO A 153 11.00 17.13 -4.29
C PRO A 153 12.04 16.29 -5.04
N GLY A 154 12.89 15.55 -4.31
CA GLY A 154 13.91 14.66 -4.85
C GLY A 154 13.43 13.25 -5.14
N PHE A 155 12.11 12.98 -5.10
CA PHE A 155 11.58 11.66 -5.38
C PHE A 155 11.91 11.20 -6.80
N ILE A 156 12.55 10.04 -6.89
CA ILE A 156 12.82 9.36 -8.15
C ILE A 156 11.88 8.16 -8.22
N GLN A 157 11.01 8.16 -9.23
CA GLN A 157 10.16 7.00 -9.50
C GLN A 157 11.04 5.83 -9.94
N PRO A 158 10.85 4.62 -9.37
CA PRO A 158 11.59 3.44 -9.80
C PRO A 158 11.23 3.03 -11.23
N ASP A 159 12.21 2.55 -11.98
CA ASP A 159 12.00 2.09 -13.37
C ASP A 159 11.12 0.84 -13.48
N ARG A 160 11.17 -0.05 -12.47
CA ARG A 160 10.41 -1.31 -12.50
C ARG A 160 8.93 -1.07 -12.13
N PRO A 161 7.97 -1.38 -13.02
CA PRO A 161 6.55 -1.29 -12.70
C PRO A 161 6.12 -2.39 -11.73
N MET A 162 4.92 -2.27 -11.14
CA MET A 162 4.34 -3.27 -10.22
C MET A 162 4.42 -4.71 -10.74
N SER A 163 4.10 -4.92 -12.02
CA SER A 163 4.11 -6.23 -12.67
C SER A 163 5.49 -6.90 -12.70
N ALA A 164 6.56 -6.10 -12.70
CA ALA A 164 7.92 -6.60 -12.72
C ALA A 164 8.43 -6.99 -11.32
N ILE A 165 7.76 -6.56 -10.25
CA ILE A 165 8.22 -6.77 -8.86
C ILE A 165 7.30 -7.70 -8.07
N GLY A 166 6.45 -8.49 -8.75
CA GLY A 166 5.60 -9.50 -8.13
C GLY A 166 4.27 -8.94 -7.58
N GLY A 167 3.65 -8.01 -8.32
CA GLY A 167 2.30 -7.50 -8.08
C GLY A 167 1.45 -7.56 -9.35
#